data_AF-A0A519T2E3-F1
#
_entry.id   AF-A0A519T2E3-F1
#
_cell.length_a   1.000
_cell.length_b   1.000
_cell.length_c   1.000
_cell.angle_alpha   90.00
_cell.angle_beta   90.00
_cell.angle_gamma   90.00
#
_symmetry.space_group_name_H-M   'P 1'
#
loop_
_entity.id
_entity.type
_entity.pdbx_description
1 polymer ?
#
loop_
_entity_poly.entity_id
_entity_poly.type
_entity_poly.pdbx_seq_one_letter_code
_entity_poly.pdbx_strand_id
1 'polypeptide(L)'
;MAKLLYLLLPLAVGLSGTHSAAAQRPPIYQPIGADDDDKYPIPLTEPLLILLPVPMSEASLNKEFKTPADRASYLADVAAQRVALEVAAKSWRLSPVRFGTKTTYDSLKTDKRANHLVLCFNYHDIAPQSSSSYALLPALKLDLIGRPAATGPLKRAYDARTLAYQLFNTSTKVVLVGSFPPWHTVFHPSDLISTVQQLQAFVTQRAQGQKPREIIRAAAEKLGQSAALLQSKTLLLAQTQVDARIPESRVRKYYPSPVLFTDQAAVEAAVAAADPRYLYLRFITSNGSRGFQLLDAASGQVLGYSSYAGIRADSFGRAIESDFTEMIKTASKK
;
A
#
# COMPACT_ATOMS: atom_id res chain seq x y z
N MET A 1 11.06 53.53 3.64
CA MET A 1 10.08 53.70 2.54
C MET A 1 10.81 53.66 1.21
N ALA A 2 10.79 52.52 0.51
CA ALA A 2 11.30 52.40 -0.85
C ALA A 2 10.38 51.45 -1.63
N LYS A 3 10.05 51.88 -2.86
CA LYS A 3 8.91 51.47 -3.69
C LYS A 3 9.15 50.13 -4.40
N LEU A 4 8.03 49.41 -4.55
CA LEU A 4 7.75 48.38 -5.56
C LEU A 4 8.17 48.86 -6.96
N LEU A 5 8.86 48.00 -7.71
CA LEU A 5 8.85 48.03 -9.18
C LEU A 5 8.68 46.60 -9.69
N TYR A 6 7.47 46.30 -10.14
CA TYR A 6 7.14 45.12 -10.93
C TYR A 6 7.74 45.27 -12.33
N LEU A 7 8.51 44.29 -12.76
CA LEU A 7 8.94 44.16 -14.16
C LEU A 7 8.38 42.85 -14.70
N LEU A 8 7.30 43.00 -15.47
CA LEU A 8 6.79 42.05 -16.44
C LEU A 8 7.69 42.10 -17.69
N LEU A 9 8.08 40.93 -18.23
CA LEU A 9 8.32 40.65 -19.67
C LEU A 9 8.61 39.14 -19.85
N PRO A 10 8.45 38.57 -21.06
CA PRO A 10 7.63 37.38 -21.30
C PRO A 10 8.41 36.22 -21.94
N LEU A 11 7.70 35.09 -22.07
CA LEU A 11 7.87 33.97 -23.01
C LEU A 11 9.22 33.78 -23.73
N ALA A 12 9.84 32.65 -23.43
CA ALA A 12 10.38 31.77 -24.46
C ALA A 12 9.88 30.34 -24.21
N VAL A 13 8.79 29.98 -24.90
CA VAL A 13 8.27 28.62 -25.00
C VAL A 13 9.24 27.84 -25.90
N GLY A 14 10.12 27.09 -25.27
CA GLY A 14 10.95 26.07 -25.91
C GLY A 14 10.23 24.73 -25.88
N LEU A 15 9.44 24.45 -26.93
CA LEU A 15 9.02 23.11 -27.32
C LEU A 15 10.26 22.26 -27.65
N SER A 16 10.62 21.32 -26.77
CA SER A 16 11.41 20.15 -27.15
C SER A 16 11.33 19.11 -26.04
N GLY A 17 10.49 18.11 -26.26
CA GLY A 17 10.25 17.03 -25.33
C GLY A 17 8.84 16.50 -25.48
N THR A 18 8.56 15.87 -26.62
CA THR A 18 7.45 14.93 -26.76
C THR A 18 7.70 13.72 -25.85
N HIS A 19 7.63 13.93 -24.54
CA HIS A 19 7.40 12.85 -23.59
C HIS A 19 5.96 12.42 -23.79
N SER A 20 5.80 11.39 -24.61
CA SER A 20 4.55 10.70 -24.83
C SER A 20 3.83 10.51 -23.50
N ALA A 21 2.69 11.17 -23.31
CA ALA A 21 1.82 11.07 -22.14
C ALA A 21 1.17 9.67 -21.99
N ALA A 22 1.72 8.67 -22.67
CA ALA A 22 1.25 7.30 -22.75
C ALA A 22 1.97 6.32 -21.80
N ALA A 23 2.96 6.74 -21.00
CA ALA A 23 3.83 5.76 -20.32
C ALA A 23 4.10 6.02 -18.83
N GLN A 24 3.10 6.40 -18.04
CA GLN A 24 3.13 6.21 -16.58
C GLN A 24 1.73 5.91 -16.04
N ARG A 25 1.07 4.86 -16.56
CA ARG A 25 -0.01 4.24 -15.78
C ARG A 25 0.66 3.53 -14.61
N PRO A 26 0.40 3.89 -13.35
CA PRO A 26 0.98 3.15 -12.25
C PRO A 26 0.48 1.70 -12.35
N PRO A 27 1.38 0.73 -12.15
CA PRO A 27 1.03 -0.65 -12.34
C PRO A 27 -0.07 -1.07 -11.36
N ILE A 28 -1.05 -1.75 -11.95
CA ILE A 28 -2.30 -2.32 -11.42
C ILE A 28 -2.08 -3.15 -10.13
N TYR A 29 -0.87 -3.66 -9.99
CA TYR A 29 -0.46 -4.63 -9.01
C TYR A 29 0.98 -4.31 -8.65
N GLN A 30 1.23 -4.04 -7.39
CA GLN A 30 2.55 -3.73 -6.89
C GLN A 30 2.75 -4.48 -5.56
N PRO A 31 3.09 -5.78 -5.58
CA PRO A 31 4.28 -6.21 -4.85
C PRO A 31 5.44 -5.60 -5.62
N ILE A 32 5.89 -4.41 -5.22
CA ILE A 32 7.14 -3.90 -5.77
C ILE A 32 8.26 -4.47 -4.93
N GLY A 33 9.41 -4.71 -5.55
CA GLY A 33 10.37 -5.68 -5.06
C GLY A 33 10.06 -7.00 -5.76
N ALA A 34 10.99 -7.66 -6.42
CA ALA A 34 12.42 -7.52 -6.42
C ALA A 34 12.92 -7.80 -7.83
N ASP A 35 14.15 -7.36 -8.10
CA ASP A 35 15.05 -7.80 -9.15
C ASP A 35 14.56 -8.99 -9.99
N ASP A 36 14.53 -8.81 -11.31
CA ASP A 36 14.05 -9.80 -12.29
C ASP A 36 14.75 -11.17 -12.25
N ASP A 37 15.84 -11.30 -11.48
CA ASP A 37 16.86 -12.33 -11.68
C ASP A 37 16.95 -13.41 -10.60
N ASP A 38 16.15 -13.34 -9.53
CA ASP A 38 16.47 -14.13 -8.35
C ASP A 38 15.59 -15.37 -8.12
N LYS A 39 16.20 -16.54 -8.34
CA LYS A 39 15.68 -17.87 -7.95
C LYS A 39 15.98 -18.15 -6.47
N TYR A 40 15.31 -17.46 -5.54
CA TYR A 40 15.39 -17.86 -4.13
C TYR A 40 14.24 -18.80 -3.77
N PRO A 41 14.52 -19.94 -3.11
CA PRO A 41 13.47 -20.74 -2.51
C PRO A 41 12.81 -19.91 -1.41
N ILE A 42 11.49 -19.79 -1.46
CA ILE A 42 10.73 -19.11 -0.42
C ILE A 42 10.58 -20.07 0.78
N PRO A 43 11.05 -19.69 1.98
CA PRO A 43 11.01 -20.56 3.15
C PRO A 43 9.61 -20.57 3.75
N LEU A 44 8.73 -21.45 3.25
CA LEU A 44 7.38 -21.64 3.79
C LEU A 44 7.33 -22.56 5.01
N THR A 45 8.44 -23.25 5.32
CA THR A 45 8.56 -24.13 6.50
C THR A 45 8.85 -23.36 7.78
N GLU A 46 9.50 -22.19 7.66
CA GLU A 46 9.80 -21.33 8.80
C GLU A 46 8.63 -20.40 9.11
N PRO A 47 8.40 -20.04 10.39
CA PRO A 47 7.38 -19.09 10.73
C PRO A 47 7.60 -17.72 10.06
N LEU A 48 6.52 -17.10 9.56
CA LEU A 48 6.53 -15.69 9.18
C LEU A 48 6.76 -14.85 10.43
N LEU A 49 7.83 -14.07 10.45
CA LEU A 49 8.07 -13.09 11.51
C LEU A 49 7.35 -11.79 11.17
N ILE A 50 6.47 -11.32 12.05
CA ILE A 50 5.84 -10.00 11.93
C ILE A 50 6.47 -9.07 12.97
N LEU A 51 7.08 -7.97 12.49
CA LEU A 51 7.60 -6.93 13.37
C LEU A 51 6.48 -5.96 13.70
N LEU A 52 6.09 -5.91 14.97
CA LEU A 52 5.11 -4.93 15.42
C LEU A 52 5.79 -3.57 15.58
N PRO A 53 5.13 -2.48 15.14
CA PRO A 53 5.66 -1.14 15.36
C PRO A 53 5.75 -0.87 16.85
N VAL A 54 6.87 -0.28 17.26
CA VAL A 54 7.12 0.15 18.64
C VAL A 54 7.25 1.67 18.62
N PRO A 55 6.63 2.40 19.56
CA PRO A 55 6.84 3.83 19.66
C PRO A 55 8.32 4.19 19.77
N MET A 56 8.70 5.34 19.22
CA MET A 56 10.00 5.96 19.51
C MET A 56 10.23 6.10 21.02
N SER A 57 11.51 6.14 21.42
CA SER A 57 11.85 6.53 22.79
C SER A 57 11.33 7.93 23.09
N GLU A 58 11.08 8.24 24.37
CA GLU A 58 10.56 9.54 24.77
C GLU A 58 11.47 10.70 24.31
N ALA A 59 12.79 10.52 24.37
CA ALA A 59 13.75 11.51 23.89
C ALA A 59 13.61 11.78 22.38
N SER A 60 13.45 10.72 21.57
CA SER A 60 13.22 10.85 20.13
C SER A 60 11.84 11.43 19.83
N LEU A 61 10.81 11.03 20.56
CA LEU A 61 9.45 11.54 20.41
C LEU A 61 9.40 13.06 20.68
N ASN A 62 10.03 13.52 21.77
CA ASN A 62 10.12 14.94 22.11
C ASN A 62 10.97 15.74 21.11
N LYS A 63 11.95 15.10 20.49
CA LYS A 63 12.77 15.71 19.45
C LYS A 63 12.00 15.89 18.14
N GLU A 64 11.29 14.87 17.68
CA GLU A 64 10.63 14.88 16.37
C GLU A 64 9.25 15.58 16.41
N PHE A 65 8.48 15.41 17.48
CA PHE A 65 7.12 15.94 17.59
C PHE A 65 7.02 17.03 18.65
N LYS A 66 6.95 18.28 18.19
CA LYS A 66 7.06 19.47 19.05
C LYS A 66 5.80 19.74 19.87
N THR A 67 4.62 19.42 19.36
CA THR A 67 3.36 19.66 20.07
C THR A 67 2.83 18.40 20.76
N PRO A 68 2.07 18.53 21.87
CA PRO A 68 1.38 17.39 22.48
C PRO A 68 0.39 16.70 21.53
N ALA A 69 -0.27 17.46 20.65
CA ALA A 69 -1.22 16.93 19.67
C ALA A 69 -0.53 16.03 18.64
N ASP A 70 0.62 16.45 18.10
CA ASP A 70 1.39 15.65 17.14
C ASP A 70 1.90 14.36 17.78
N ARG A 71 2.35 14.44 19.04
CA ARG A 71 2.77 13.27 19.82
C ARG A 71 1.63 12.28 20.03
N ALA A 72 0.45 12.76 20.45
CA ALA A 72 -0.72 11.92 20.64
C ALA A 72 -1.17 11.26 19.32
N SER A 73 -1.15 12.01 18.23
CA SER A 73 -1.47 11.50 16.89
C SER A 73 -0.52 10.39 16.46
N TYR A 74 0.80 10.57 16.64
CA TYR A 74 1.79 9.55 16.33
C TYR A 74 1.60 8.28 17.16
N LEU A 75 1.35 8.41 18.47
CA LEU A 75 1.11 7.25 19.34
C LEU A 75 -0.17 6.50 18.93
N ALA A 76 -1.22 7.23 18.53
CA ALA A 76 -2.44 6.64 17.98
C ALA A 76 -2.16 5.89 16.66
N ASP A 77 -1.34 6.44 15.76
CA ASP A 77 -0.93 5.78 14.53
C ASP A 77 -0.19 4.46 14.81
N VAL A 78 0.78 4.46 15.73
CA VAL A 78 1.52 3.25 16.11
C VAL A 78 0.61 2.20 16.70
N ALA A 79 -0.32 2.58 17.59
CA ALA A 79 -1.28 1.67 18.19
C ALA A 79 -2.22 1.07 17.13
N ALA A 80 -2.75 1.89 16.22
CA ALA A 80 -3.61 1.44 15.13
C ALA A 80 -2.87 0.48 14.18
N GLN A 81 -1.64 0.80 13.80
CA GLN A 81 -0.79 -0.07 12.97
C GLN A 81 -0.57 -1.43 13.61
N ARG A 82 -0.28 -1.46 14.92
CA ARG A 82 -0.09 -2.69 15.67
C ARG A 82 -1.33 -3.56 15.64
N VAL A 83 -2.49 -3.02 16.02
CA VAL A 83 -3.76 -3.76 16.04
C VAL A 83 -4.10 -4.27 14.66
N ALA A 84 -3.96 -3.43 13.63
CA ALA A 84 -4.24 -3.81 12.27
C ALA A 84 -3.31 -4.94 11.78
N LEU A 85 -2.02 -4.94 12.15
CA LEU A 85 -1.10 -6.03 11.82
C LEU A 85 -1.46 -7.33 12.52
N GLU A 86 -1.81 -7.27 13.81
CA GLU A 86 -2.23 -8.45 14.58
C GLU A 86 -3.51 -9.06 13.98
N VAL A 87 -4.45 -8.23 13.51
CA VAL A 87 -5.65 -8.68 12.79
C VAL A 87 -5.28 -9.28 11.43
N ALA A 88 -4.49 -8.57 10.62
CA ALA A 88 -4.11 -9.03 9.28
C ALA A 88 -3.23 -10.28 9.29
N ALA A 89 -2.44 -10.49 10.34
CA ALA A 89 -1.69 -11.73 10.55
C ALA A 89 -2.59 -12.98 10.51
N LYS A 90 -3.85 -12.84 10.92
CA LYS A 90 -4.85 -13.91 10.87
C LYS A 90 -5.28 -14.28 9.46
N SER A 91 -4.92 -13.54 8.40
CA SER A 91 -5.18 -13.96 7.01
C SER A 91 -4.02 -14.74 6.39
N TRP A 92 -2.85 -14.76 7.05
CA TRP A 92 -1.71 -15.57 6.63
C TRP A 92 -1.94 -17.06 6.93
N ARG A 93 -1.62 -17.91 5.95
CA ARG A 93 -1.88 -19.35 5.94
C ARG A 93 -0.72 -20.18 5.42
N LEU A 94 0.32 -19.56 4.86
CA LEU A 94 1.43 -20.29 4.25
C LEU A 94 2.39 -20.90 5.27
N SER A 95 2.48 -20.33 6.46
CA SER A 95 3.34 -20.79 7.55
C SER A 95 2.81 -20.30 8.90
N PRO A 96 3.28 -20.85 10.04
CA PRO A 96 2.98 -20.29 11.35
C PRO A 96 3.41 -18.82 11.44
N VAL A 97 2.72 -18.01 12.24
CA VAL A 97 3.08 -16.60 12.48
C VAL A 97 3.77 -16.47 13.83
N ARG A 98 4.84 -15.68 13.88
CA ARG A 98 5.48 -15.23 15.13
C ARG A 98 5.59 -13.72 15.13
N PHE A 99 5.33 -13.09 16.27
CA PHE A 99 5.59 -11.67 16.46
C PHE A 99 6.98 -11.46 17.06
N GLY A 100 7.67 -10.40 16.63
CA GLY A 100 8.99 -10.06 17.14
C GLY A 100 9.26 -8.56 17.18
N THR A 101 10.47 -8.23 17.58
CA THR A 101 10.96 -6.85 17.71
C THR A 101 12.10 -6.60 16.72
N LYS A 102 12.58 -5.34 16.67
CA LYS A 102 13.79 -5.01 15.92
C LYS A 102 14.99 -5.87 16.33
N THR A 103 15.14 -6.19 17.62
CA THR A 103 16.20 -7.07 18.10
C THR A 103 16.10 -8.48 17.52
N THR A 104 14.88 -9.01 17.39
CA THR A 104 14.65 -10.30 16.70
C THR A 104 15.08 -10.23 15.24
N TYR A 105 14.68 -9.17 14.54
CA TYR A 105 15.06 -8.93 13.14
C TYR A 105 16.58 -8.81 12.95
N ASP A 106 17.24 -8.00 13.78
CA ASP A 106 18.69 -7.81 13.75
C ASP A 106 19.42 -9.14 14.03
N SER A 107 18.90 -9.96 14.94
CA SER A 107 19.44 -11.29 15.22
C SER A 107 19.32 -12.22 14.01
N LEU A 108 18.16 -12.24 13.35
CA LEU A 108 17.95 -13.05 12.13
C LEU A 108 18.87 -12.62 10.97
N LYS A 109 19.17 -11.32 10.83
CA LYS A 109 20.16 -10.83 9.85
C LYS A 109 21.55 -11.45 10.08
N THR A 110 21.90 -11.67 11.34
CA THR A 110 23.19 -12.29 11.70
C THR A 110 23.17 -13.82 11.66
N ASP A 111 22.00 -14.43 11.82
CA ASP A 111 21.82 -15.89 11.79
C ASP A 111 21.76 -16.41 10.33
N LYS A 112 22.89 -16.93 9.86
CA LYS A 112 23.04 -17.46 8.49
C LYS A 112 22.55 -18.91 8.33
N ARG A 113 21.87 -19.47 9.33
CA ARG A 113 21.49 -20.89 9.35
C ARG A 113 20.18 -21.18 8.61
N ALA A 114 19.25 -20.22 8.56
CA ALA A 114 17.94 -20.40 7.95
C ALA A 114 17.50 -19.14 7.19
N ASN A 115 16.55 -19.34 6.26
CA ASN A 115 15.89 -18.26 5.55
C ASN A 115 14.55 -17.97 6.23
N HIS A 116 14.24 -16.70 6.46
CA HIS A 116 13.03 -16.24 7.13
C HIS A 116 12.29 -15.24 6.28
N LEU A 117 10.97 -15.36 6.24
CA LEU A 117 10.10 -14.28 5.78
C LEU A 117 9.85 -13.32 6.95
N VAL A 118 9.99 -12.02 6.71
CA VAL A 118 9.72 -10.98 7.69
C VAL A 118 8.78 -9.93 7.12
N LEU A 119 7.65 -9.72 7.76
CA LEU A 119 6.70 -8.66 7.43
C LEU A 119 6.86 -7.49 8.40
N CYS A 120 7.12 -6.29 7.89
CA CYS A 120 7.31 -5.10 8.71
C CYS A 120 6.90 -3.82 7.97
N PHE A 121 6.65 -2.73 8.70
CA PHE A 121 6.58 -1.40 8.09
C PHE A 121 7.99 -0.86 7.76
N ASN A 122 8.11 -0.09 6.67
CA ASN A 122 9.35 0.53 6.23
C ASN A 122 10.09 1.37 7.30
N TYR A 123 9.38 1.90 8.32
CA TYR A 123 10.01 2.64 9.43
C TYR A 123 10.95 1.81 10.31
N HIS A 124 10.91 0.48 10.24
CA HIS A 124 11.78 -0.36 11.08
C HIS A 124 13.29 -0.28 10.70
N ASP A 125 13.62 0.17 9.48
CA ASP A 125 15.00 0.34 9.00
C ASP A 125 15.39 1.83 8.80
N ILE A 126 14.46 2.77 8.96
CA ILE A 126 14.74 4.18 8.70
C ILE A 126 15.38 4.80 9.94
N ALA A 127 16.70 4.85 9.96
CA ALA A 127 17.42 5.84 10.74
C ALA A 127 16.83 7.23 10.41
N PRO A 128 16.71 8.15 11.38
CA PRO A 128 16.24 9.51 11.14
C PRO A 128 17.30 10.26 10.31
N GLN A 129 17.32 10.01 9.00
CA GLN A 129 18.24 10.61 8.06
C GLN A 129 17.45 11.02 6.81
N SER A 130 16.76 12.15 6.92
CA SER A 130 17.09 13.28 6.06
C SER A 130 16.40 14.53 6.58
N SER A 131 17.16 15.61 6.65
CA SER A 131 16.79 16.98 7.02
C SER A 131 15.85 17.65 6.02
N SER A 132 14.90 16.91 5.45
CA SER A 132 14.03 17.41 4.40
C SER A 132 12.58 17.01 4.68
N SER A 133 11.67 17.96 4.48
CA SER A 133 10.23 18.01 4.83
C SER A 133 9.35 16.93 4.20
N TYR A 134 9.80 15.68 4.19
CA TYR A 134 9.17 14.54 3.55
C TYR A 134 8.77 13.52 4.62
N ALA A 135 7.47 13.28 4.78
CA ALA A 135 7.03 12.07 5.45
C ALA A 135 7.13 10.92 4.45
N LEU A 136 7.82 9.85 4.83
CA LEU A 136 7.62 8.55 4.22
C LEU A 136 6.24 8.09 4.69
N LEU A 137 5.37 7.66 3.78
CA LEU A 137 4.13 7.00 4.18
C LEU A 137 4.46 5.55 4.62
N PRO A 138 3.71 4.97 5.56
CA PRO A 138 3.94 3.59 6.00
C PRO A 138 3.77 2.63 4.83
N ALA A 139 4.84 1.94 4.48
CA ALA A 139 4.80 0.88 3.49
C ALA A 139 4.99 -0.46 4.20
N LEU A 140 4.08 -1.40 3.95
CA LEU A 140 4.25 -2.77 4.43
C LEU A 140 5.20 -3.51 3.48
N LYS A 141 6.25 -4.08 4.04
CA LYS A 141 7.38 -4.72 3.37
C LYS A 141 7.45 -6.17 3.81
N LEU A 142 7.61 -7.09 2.85
CA LEU A 142 7.93 -8.49 3.09
C LEU A 142 9.39 -8.71 2.68
N ASP A 143 10.23 -8.96 3.66
CA ASP A 143 11.64 -9.28 3.49
C ASP A 143 11.89 -10.80 3.50
N LEU A 144 12.86 -11.23 2.72
CA LEU A 144 13.57 -12.48 2.88
C LEU A 144 14.90 -12.19 3.57
N ILE A 145 15.09 -12.72 4.77
CA ILE A 145 16.33 -12.66 5.54
C ILE A 145 16.98 -14.02 5.53
N GLY A 146 18.30 -14.08 5.43
CA GLY A 146 19.04 -15.33 5.59
C GLY A 146 20.11 -15.54 4.53
N ARG A 147 20.53 -16.79 4.36
CA ARG A 147 21.64 -17.17 3.50
C ARG A 147 21.19 -17.22 2.03
N PRO A 148 21.81 -16.44 1.11
CA PRO A 148 21.60 -16.67 -0.31
C PRO A 148 22.05 -18.10 -0.64
N ALA A 149 21.17 -18.90 -1.23
CA ALA A 149 21.57 -20.13 -1.91
C ALA A 149 22.64 -19.72 -2.94
N ALA A 150 23.85 -20.29 -2.85
CA ALA A 150 25.01 -19.93 -3.66
C ALA A 150 24.65 -19.73 -5.15
N THR A 151 25.16 -18.75 -5.90
CA THR A 151 26.54 -18.68 -6.41
C THR A 151 26.80 -17.37 -7.17
N GLY A 152 27.92 -16.69 -6.90
CA GLY A 152 28.48 -15.64 -7.76
C GLY A 152 29.56 -14.79 -7.05
N PRO A 153 30.61 -14.32 -7.73
CA PRO A 153 31.70 -13.55 -7.12
C PRO A 153 31.29 -12.15 -6.63
N LEU A 154 30.04 -11.74 -6.85
CA LEU A 154 29.50 -10.52 -6.29
C LEU A 154 29.01 -10.79 -4.86
N LYS A 155 29.95 -10.70 -3.92
CA LYS A 155 29.68 -10.30 -2.53
C LYS A 155 28.93 -8.97 -2.54
N ARG A 156 27.61 -8.99 -2.71
CA ARG A 156 26.79 -7.90 -2.19
C ARG A 156 26.21 -8.39 -0.87
N ALA A 157 26.68 -7.76 0.20
CA ALA A 157 26.13 -7.90 1.53
C ALA A 157 24.65 -7.52 1.47
N TYR A 158 23.77 -8.51 1.45
CA TYR A 158 22.33 -8.28 1.60
C TYR A 158 21.82 -9.27 2.65
N ASP A 159 21.74 -8.78 3.89
CA ASP A 159 21.18 -9.53 5.02
C ASP A 159 19.63 -9.51 5.02
N ALA A 160 19.00 -8.66 4.19
CA ALA A 160 17.56 -8.65 3.97
C ALA A 160 17.25 -8.23 2.52
N ARG A 161 16.37 -8.96 1.84
CA ARG A 161 15.88 -8.65 0.50
C ARG A 161 14.37 -8.42 0.51
N THR A 162 13.93 -7.25 0.07
CA THR A 162 12.50 -6.97 -0.10
C THR A 162 11.91 -7.85 -1.19
N LEU A 163 11.13 -8.87 -0.84
CA LEU A 163 10.40 -9.69 -1.81
C LEU A 163 9.21 -8.97 -2.42
N ALA A 164 8.55 -8.14 -1.61
CA ALA A 164 7.39 -7.36 -2.01
C ALA A 164 7.17 -6.23 -1.01
N TYR A 165 6.61 -5.12 -1.48
CA TYR A 165 6.04 -4.11 -0.63
C TYR A 165 4.74 -3.60 -1.23
N GLN A 166 3.75 -3.43 -0.36
CA GLN A 166 2.40 -3.15 -0.77
C GLN A 166 1.69 -2.40 0.36
N LEU A 167 2.05 -1.13 0.50
CA LEU A 167 1.23 -0.05 1.06
C LEU A 167 1.99 1.26 0.89
N PHE A 168 1.23 2.35 0.72
CA PHE A 168 1.70 3.72 0.44
C PHE A 168 3.14 3.82 -0.10
N ASN A 169 3.34 3.39 -1.35
CA ASN A 169 4.65 3.46 -1.97
C ASN A 169 5.00 4.92 -2.23
N THR A 170 5.95 5.47 -1.49
CA THR A 170 6.60 6.71 -1.87
C THR A 170 8.10 6.46 -1.92
N SER A 171 8.57 5.74 -2.93
CA SER A 171 9.99 5.81 -3.31
C SER A 171 10.40 7.24 -3.71
N THR A 172 9.42 8.08 -4.05
CA THR A 172 9.57 9.53 -4.22
C THR A 172 9.11 10.29 -2.98
N LYS A 173 10.05 11.04 -2.41
CA LYS A 173 9.86 12.14 -1.46
C LYS A 173 8.55 12.93 -1.75
N VAL A 174 7.49 12.72 -0.96
CA VAL A 174 6.25 13.53 -1.09
C VAL A 174 6.45 14.81 -0.31
N VAL A 175 6.53 15.95 -1.01
CA VAL A 175 6.54 17.29 -0.39
C VAL A 175 5.28 17.41 0.46
N LEU A 176 5.46 17.47 1.78
CA LEU A 176 4.36 17.74 2.71
C LEU A 176 3.85 19.16 2.47
N VAL A 177 2.72 19.28 1.78
CA VAL A 177 1.87 20.47 1.88
C VAL A 177 1.05 20.31 3.16
N GLY A 178 1.64 20.65 4.31
CA GLY A 178 1.02 21.09 5.59
C GLY A 178 -0.23 20.43 6.19
N SER A 179 -0.88 19.43 5.59
CA SER A 179 -2.26 19.04 5.93
C SER A 179 -2.59 17.58 5.55
N PHE A 180 -1.66 16.64 5.70
CA PHE A 180 -2.03 15.23 5.59
C PHE A 180 -2.78 14.79 6.86
N PRO A 181 -3.93 14.10 6.72
CA PRO A 181 -4.64 13.59 7.88
C PRO A 181 -3.80 12.51 8.58
N PRO A 182 -3.93 12.34 9.91
CA PRO A 182 -3.25 11.27 10.65
C PRO A 182 -3.54 9.90 10.04
N TRP A 183 -2.56 9.00 10.06
CA TRP A 183 -2.68 7.74 9.34
C TRP A 183 -3.87 6.89 9.82
N HIS A 184 -4.10 6.84 11.12
CA HIS A 184 -5.23 6.15 11.75
C HIS A 184 -6.62 6.65 11.32
N THR A 185 -6.71 7.80 10.65
CA THR A 185 -8.00 8.36 10.18
C THR A 185 -8.36 7.96 8.75
N VAL A 186 -7.39 7.49 7.98
CA VAL A 186 -7.54 7.16 6.54
C VAL A 186 -7.15 5.73 6.22
N PHE A 187 -6.58 5.03 7.20
CA PHE A 187 -6.13 3.67 7.08
C PHE A 187 -6.86 2.76 8.06
N HIS A 188 -7.29 1.61 7.57
CA HIS A 188 -8.11 0.70 8.34
C HIS A 188 -7.55 -0.74 8.34
N PRO A 189 -7.90 -1.58 9.33
CA PRO A 189 -7.45 -2.97 9.37
C PRO A 189 -7.69 -3.77 8.08
N SER A 190 -8.80 -3.53 7.40
CA SER A 190 -9.13 -4.10 6.08
C SER A 190 -8.06 -3.86 5.02
N ASP A 191 -7.36 -2.73 5.06
CA ASP A 191 -6.26 -2.42 4.15
C ASP A 191 -5.06 -3.35 4.38
N LEU A 192 -4.73 -3.68 5.63
CA LEU A 192 -3.69 -4.68 5.94
C LEU A 192 -4.13 -6.09 5.65
N ILE A 193 -5.38 -6.47 5.96
CA ILE A 193 -5.90 -7.81 5.65
C ILE A 193 -5.73 -8.09 4.16
N SER A 194 -6.19 -7.18 3.31
CA SER A 194 -6.06 -7.32 1.85
C SER A 194 -4.63 -7.28 1.36
N THR A 195 -3.76 -6.45 1.95
CA THR A 195 -2.32 -6.49 1.64
C THR A 195 -1.73 -7.85 1.97
N VAL A 196 -1.98 -8.41 3.16
CA VAL A 196 -1.43 -9.72 3.56
C VAL A 196 -1.95 -10.83 2.64
N GLN A 197 -3.22 -10.79 2.24
CA GLN A 197 -3.79 -11.72 1.26
C GLN A 197 -3.10 -11.63 -0.11
N GLN A 198 -2.84 -10.41 -0.60
CA GLN A 198 -2.15 -10.18 -1.87
C GLN A 198 -0.67 -10.60 -1.82
N LEU A 199 0.02 -10.32 -0.71
CA LEU A 199 1.38 -10.82 -0.46
C LEU A 199 1.42 -12.34 -0.41
N GLN A 200 0.46 -12.99 0.26
CA GLN A 200 0.32 -14.44 0.29
C GLN A 200 0.10 -15.02 -1.12
N ALA A 201 -0.76 -14.40 -1.93
CA ALA A 201 -0.99 -14.82 -3.32
C ALA A 201 0.28 -14.69 -4.18
N PHE A 202 1.04 -13.61 -3.99
CA PHE A 202 2.32 -13.41 -4.66
C PHE A 202 3.35 -14.48 -4.25
N VAL A 203 3.50 -14.70 -2.94
CA VAL A 203 4.43 -15.69 -2.39
C VAL A 203 4.09 -17.10 -2.87
N THR A 204 2.81 -17.45 -2.91
CA THR A 204 2.34 -18.75 -3.41
C THR A 204 2.78 -18.98 -4.86
N GLN A 205 2.57 -17.99 -5.73
CA GLN A 205 2.96 -18.10 -7.15
C GLN A 205 4.48 -18.13 -7.34
N ARG A 206 5.23 -17.36 -6.54
CA ARG A 206 6.69 -17.40 -6.53
C ARG A 206 7.23 -18.77 -6.07
N ALA A 207 6.62 -19.36 -5.04
CA ALA A 207 6.97 -20.71 -4.57
C ALA A 207 6.69 -21.79 -5.62
N GLN A 208 5.72 -21.56 -6.51
CA GLN A 208 5.44 -22.39 -7.69
C GLN A 208 6.39 -22.12 -8.87
N GLY A 209 7.37 -21.22 -8.71
CA GLY A 209 8.39 -20.93 -9.71
C GLY A 209 8.01 -19.82 -10.71
N GLN A 210 6.84 -19.20 -10.59
CA GLN A 210 6.44 -18.10 -11.48
C GLN A 210 7.32 -16.88 -11.25
N LYS A 211 7.69 -16.17 -12.32
CA LYS A 211 8.45 -14.92 -12.23
C LYS A 211 7.54 -13.75 -11.83
N PRO A 212 8.05 -12.71 -11.15
CA PRO A 212 7.23 -11.54 -10.79
C PRO A 212 6.46 -10.93 -11.97
N ARG A 213 7.09 -10.84 -13.16
CA ARG A 213 6.44 -10.34 -14.38
C ARG A 213 5.26 -11.20 -14.84
N GLU A 214 5.35 -12.53 -14.69
CA GLU A 214 4.28 -13.45 -15.06
C GLU A 214 3.09 -13.30 -14.10
N ILE A 215 3.37 -13.17 -12.80
CA ILE A 215 2.37 -12.92 -11.76
C ILE A 215 1.64 -11.61 -12.02
N ILE A 216 2.38 -10.53 -12.29
CA ILE A 216 1.80 -9.21 -12.59
C ILE A 216 0.94 -9.27 -13.87
N ARG A 217 1.42 -9.95 -14.91
CA ARG A 217 0.65 -10.13 -16.15
C ARG A 217 -0.65 -10.91 -15.90
N ALA A 218 -0.57 -12.03 -15.18
CA ALA A 218 -1.75 -12.83 -14.83
C ALA A 218 -2.75 -12.05 -13.96
N ALA A 219 -2.27 -11.20 -13.04
CA ALA A 219 -3.13 -10.30 -12.26
C ALA A 219 -3.84 -9.27 -13.15
N ALA A 220 -3.14 -8.69 -14.14
CA ALA A 220 -3.75 -7.77 -15.09
C ALA A 220 -4.79 -8.44 -16.00
N GLU A 221 -4.55 -9.68 -16.43
CA GLU A 221 -5.50 -10.49 -17.20
C GLU A 221 -6.76 -10.80 -16.38
N LYS A 222 -6.60 -11.23 -15.12
CA LYS A 222 -7.72 -11.45 -14.19
C LYS A 222 -8.53 -10.18 -13.96
N LEU A 223 -7.87 -9.02 -13.88
CA LEU A 223 -8.56 -7.75 -13.74
C LEU A 223 -9.46 -7.46 -14.96
N GLY A 224 -8.97 -7.65 -16.18
CA GLY A 224 -9.77 -7.46 -17.40
C GLY A 224 -11.00 -8.37 -17.51
N GLN A 225 -11.01 -9.45 -16.72
CA GLN A 225 -12.10 -10.43 -16.62
C GLN A 225 -13.01 -10.20 -15.41
N SER A 226 -12.80 -9.13 -14.64
CA SER A 226 -13.50 -8.90 -13.36
C SER A 226 -14.92 -8.36 -13.51
N ALA A 227 -15.33 -7.93 -14.71
CA ALA A 227 -16.67 -7.35 -14.95
C ALA A 227 -17.83 -8.24 -14.44
N ALA A 228 -17.76 -9.57 -14.67
CA ALA A 228 -18.78 -10.50 -14.19
C ALA A 228 -18.81 -10.60 -12.65
N LEU A 229 -17.64 -10.53 -12.01
CA LEU A 229 -17.56 -10.55 -10.54
C LEU A 229 -18.13 -9.27 -9.94
N LEU A 230 -17.88 -8.10 -10.55
CA LEU A 230 -18.48 -6.84 -10.13
C LEU A 230 -20.02 -6.91 -10.17
N GLN A 231 -20.59 -7.53 -11.21
CA GLN A 231 -22.03 -7.69 -11.34
C GLN A 231 -22.64 -8.59 -10.25
N SER A 232 -21.87 -9.52 -9.70
CA SER A 232 -22.36 -10.45 -8.67
C SER A 232 -22.28 -9.93 -7.23
N LYS A 233 -21.65 -8.77 -7.00
CA LYS A 233 -21.29 -8.32 -5.65
C LYS A 233 -21.87 -6.97 -5.27
N THR A 234 -22.18 -6.83 -3.99
CA THR A 234 -22.62 -5.56 -3.40
C THR A 234 -21.41 -4.72 -3.03
N LEU A 235 -21.37 -3.46 -3.48
CA LEU A 235 -20.30 -2.52 -3.13
C LEU A 235 -20.63 -1.83 -1.79
N LEU A 236 -19.83 -2.10 -0.76
CA LEU A 236 -19.84 -1.37 0.50
C LEU A 236 -18.96 -0.11 0.35
N LEU A 237 -19.55 1.06 0.59
CA LEU A 237 -18.83 2.32 0.60
C LEU A 237 -18.91 2.96 1.98
N ALA A 238 -17.77 3.04 2.65
CA ALA A 238 -17.67 3.83 3.86
C ALA A 238 -17.92 5.30 3.52
N GLN A 239 -18.88 5.93 4.20
CA GLN A 239 -19.26 7.32 3.95
C GLN A 239 -18.06 8.28 4.09
N THR A 240 -17.10 7.97 4.95
CA THR A 240 -15.87 8.74 5.17
C THR A 240 -14.89 8.69 3.99
N GLN A 241 -15.00 7.68 3.12
CA GLN A 241 -14.11 7.45 1.98
C GLN A 241 -14.67 7.98 0.65
N VAL A 242 -15.82 8.65 0.67
CA VAL A 242 -16.45 9.22 -0.53
C VAL A 242 -16.63 10.72 -0.31
N ASP A 243 -16.42 11.52 -1.36
CA ASP A 243 -16.74 12.95 -1.30
C ASP A 243 -18.23 13.14 -0.95
N ALA A 244 -18.51 13.91 0.09
CA ALA A 244 -19.87 14.12 0.61
C ALA A 244 -20.86 14.70 -0.43
N ARG A 245 -20.35 15.28 -1.52
CA ARG A 245 -21.16 15.79 -2.64
C ARG A 245 -21.62 14.70 -3.60
N ILE A 246 -21.18 13.45 -3.43
CA ILE A 246 -21.53 12.32 -4.30
C ILE A 246 -22.60 11.48 -3.61
N PRO A 247 -23.88 11.61 -4.00
CA PRO A 247 -24.94 10.77 -3.46
C PRO A 247 -24.85 9.36 -4.02
N GLU A 248 -25.46 8.40 -3.31
CA GLU A 248 -25.51 7.00 -3.72
C GLU A 248 -26.08 6.79 -5.12
N SER A 249 -27.14 7.53 -5.47
CA SER A 249 -27.76 7.50 -6.80
C SER A 249 -26.79 7.83 -7.93
N ARG A 250 -25.73 8.60 -7.64
CA ARG A 250 -24.69 8.94 -8.62
C ARG A 250 -23.70 7.80 -8.81
N VAL A 251 -23.29 7.14 -7.73
CA VAL A 251 -22.41 5.96 -7.81
C VAL A 251 -23.10 4.81 -8.54
N ARG A 252 -24.41 4.62 -8.32
CA ARG A 252 -25.23 3.61 -9.02
C ARG A 252 -25.28 3.80 -10.54
N LYS A 253 -24.96 4.99 -11.08
CA LYS A 253 -24.82 5.19 -12.53
C LYS A 253 -23.57 4.54 -13.12
N TYR A 254 -22.56 4.31 -12.28
CA TYR A 254 -21.26 3.77 -12.68
C TYR A 254 -21.14 2.29 -12.32
N TYR A 255 -21.55 1.91 -11.12
CA TYR A 255 -21.40 0.55 -10.61
C TYR A 255 -22.60 -0.34 -10.99
N PRO A 256 -22.38 -1.54 -11.55
CA PRO A 256 -23.45 -2.33 -12.19
C PRO A 256 -24.37 -3.09 -11.22
N SER A 257 -24.14 -3.01 -9.91
CA SER A 257 -24.79 -3.84 -8.88
C SER A 257 -25.19 -3.03 -7.65
N PRO A 258 -25.80 -3.62 -6.61
CA PRO A 258 -26.18 -2.87 -5.42
C PRO A 258 -24.99 -2.15 -4.78
N VAL A 259 -25.23 -0.92 -4.34
CA VAL A 259 -24.28 -0.09 -3.60
C VAL A 259 -24.91 0.20 -2.24
N LEU A 260 -24.15 0.05 -1.16
CA LEU A 260 -24.56 0.38 0.19
C LEU A 260 -23.58 1.40 0.78
N PHE A 261 -24.09 2.60 1.05
CA PHE A 261 -23.36 3.59 1.83
C PHE A 261 -23.49 3.22 3.31
N THR A 262 -22.36 3.03 3.97
CA THR A 262 -22.32 2.47 5.34
C THR A 262 -21.16 3.06 6.13
N ASP A 263 -21.06 2.64 7.38
CA ASP A 263 -20.04 3.03 8.34
C ASP A 263 -18.77 2.22 8.05
N GLN A 264 -17.58 2.77 8.37
CA GLN A 264 -16.33 2.03 8.21
C GLN A 264 -16.35 0.68 8.96
N ALA A 265 -17.01 0.62 10.13
CA ALA A 265 -17.13 -0.60 10.91
C ALA A 265 -17.80 -1.76 10.16
N ALA A 266 -18.78 -1.48 9.30
CA ALA A 266 -19.44 -2.51 8.49
C ALA A 266 -18.50 -3.06 7.40
N VAL A 267 -17.67 -2.20 6.80
CA VAL A 267 -16.61 -2.61 5.86
C VAL A 267 -15.60 -3.50 6.59
N GLU A 268 -15.12 -3.07 7.76
CA GLU A 268 -14.17 -3.86 8.56
C GLU A 268 -14.72 -5.24 8.93
N ALA A 269 -16.00 -5.31 9.34
CA ALA A 269 -16.65 -6.57 9.68
C ALA A 269 -16.75 -7.52 8.46
N ALA A 270 -17.14 -7.00 7.30
CA ALA A 270 -17.24 -7.79 6.07
C ALA A 270 -15.88 -8.36 5.64
N VAL A 271 -14.81 -7.55 5.71
CA VAL A 271 -13.45 -7.98 5.34
C VAL A 271 -12.88 -8.95 6.37
N ALA A 272 -13.06 -8.70 7.67
CA ALA A 272 -12.60 -9.60 8.71
C ALA A 272 -13.31 -10.97 8.67
N ALA A 273 -14.59 -10.99 8.27
CA ALA A 273 -15.36 -12.21 8.06
C ALA A 273 -15.09 -12.91 6.72
N ALA A 274 -14.27 -12.30 5.85
CA ALA A 274 -14.04 -12.75 4.48
C ALA A 274 -15.35 -12.97 3.70
N ASP A 275 -16.29 -12.04 3.80
CA ASP A 275 -17.64 -12.19 3.21
C ASP A 275 -17.60 -12.10 1.67
N PRO A 276 -17.91 -13.18 0.94
CA PRO A 276 -17.80 -13.21 -0.52
C PRO A 276 -18.86 -12.38 -1.23
N ARG A 277 -19.87 -11.85 -0.53
CA ARG A 277 -20.93 -11.05 -1.13
C ARG A 277 -20.49 -9.61 -1.40
N TYR A 278 -19.44 -9.15 -0.74
CA TYR A 278 -19.11 -7.73 -0.67
C TYR A 278 -17.81 -7.37 -1.41
N LEU A 279 -17.84 -6.19 -2.02
CA LEU A 279 -16.67 -5.43 -2.39
C LEU A 279 -16.53 -4.21 -1.49
N TYR A 280 -15.32 -3.71 -1.36
CA TYR A 280 -15.07 -2.44 -0.69
C TYR A 280 -14.01 -1.63 -1.42
N LEU A 281 -13.97 -0.35 -1.06
CA LEU A 281 -13.03 0.60 -1.59
C LEU A 281 -11.78 0.67 -0.71
N ARG A 282 -10.60 0.64 -1.33
CA ARG A 282 -9.33 0.87 -0.65
C ARG A 282 -8.61 2.05 -1.28
N PHE A 283 -8.16 2.98 -0.45
CA PHE A 283 -7.29 4.07 -0.88
C PHE A 283 -5.84 3.60 -1.00
N ILE A 284 -5.17 3.99 -2.09
CA ILE A 284 -3.76 3.69 -2.31
C ILE A 284 -3.00 4.95 -2.77
N THR A 285 -1.72 5.01 -2.42
CA THR A 285 -0.78 5.96 -3.01
C THR A 285 0.43 5.23 -3.58
N SER A 286 0.90 5.66 -4.73
CA SER A 286 2.13 5.14 -5.34
C SER A 286 2.89 6.25 -6.07
N ASN A 287 4.14 6.48 -5.70
CA ASN A 287 5.08 7.39 -6.36
C ASN A 287 4.50 8.78 -6.68
N GLY A 288 3.90 9.44 -5.69
CA GLY A 288 3.27 10.77 -5.86
C GLY A 288 1.94 10.75 -6.62
N SER A 289 1.40 9.56 -6.92
CA SER A 289 0.04 9.34 -7.42
C SER A 289 -0.85 8.83 -6.30
N ARG A 290 -2.16 9.08 -6.46
CA ARG A 290 -3.21 8.51 -5.62
C ARG A 290 -4.16 7.69 -6.47
N GLY A 291 -4.87 6.77 -5.84
CA GLY A 291 -5.87 5.97 -6.52
C GLY A 291 -6.73 5.20 -5.55
N PHE A 292 -7.68 4.48 -6.11
CA PHE A 292 -8.51 3.57 -5.36
C PHE A 292 -8.52 2.20 -6.01
N GLN A 293 -8.72 1.18 -5.18
CA GLN A 293 -8.94 -0.20 -5.61
C GLN A 293 -10.33 -0.63 -5.15
N LEU A 294 -11.05 -1.33 -6.03
CA LEU A 294 -12.18 -2.16 -5.64
C LEU A 294 -11.63 -3.53 -5.28
N LEU A 295 -11.80 -3.90 -4.01
CA LEU A 295 -11.30 -5.15 -3.47
C LEU A 295 -12.44 -6.09 -3.13
N ASP A 296 -12.22 -7.35 -3.44
CA ASP A 296 -13.02 -8.45 -2.94
C ASP A 296 -12.81 -8.64 -1.43
N ALA A 297 -13.88 -8.55 -0.64
CA ALA A 297 -13.77 -8.63 0.82
C ALA A 297 -13.31 -10.02 1.31
N ALA A 298 -13.56 -11.09 0.56
CA ALA A 298 -13.17 -12.45 0.93
C ALA A 298 -11.70 -12.76 0.64
N SER A 299 -11.21 -12.34 -0.53
CA SER A 299 -9.92 -12.76 -1.06
C SER A 299 -8.88 -11.63 -1.13
N GLY A 300 -9.29 -10.37 -0.98
CA GLY A 300 -8.43 -9.22 -1.20
C GLY A 300 -8.03 -9.03 -2.67
N GLN A 301 -8.70 -9.72 -3.60
CA GLN A 301 -8.46 -9.58 -5.04
C GLN A 301 -8.90 -8.19 -5.52
N VAL A 302 -8.02 -7.53 -6.27
CA VAL A 302 -8.36 -6.29 -6.98
C VAL A 302 -9.24 -6.62 -8.19
N LEU A 303 -10.45 -6.04 -8.21
CA LEU A 303 -11.42 -6.20 -9.29
C LEU A 303 -11.60 -4.93 -10.15
N GLY A 304 -11.10 -3.80 -9.68
CA GLY A 304 -11.09 -2.53 -10.39
C GLY A 304 -10.10 -1.57 -9.74
N TYR A 305 -9.58 -0.61 -10.49
CA TYR A 305 -8.73 0.44 -9.92
C TYR A 305 -8.89 1.78 -10.66
N SER A 306 -8.68 2.88 -9.93
CA SER A 306 -8.48 4.22 -10.46
C SER A 306 -7.08 4.71 -10.13
N SER A 307 -6.54 5.60 -10.96
CA SER A 307 -5.27 6.24 -10.63
C SER A 307 -5.15 7.62 -11.25
N TYR A 308 -4.72 8.57 -10.42
CA TYR A 308 -4.49 9.95 -10.81
C TYR A 308 -3.10 10.41 -10.38
N ALA A 309 -2.40 11.09 -11.29
CA ALA A 309 -1.16 11.78 -10.98
C ALA A 309 -1.43 12.94 -10.02
N GLY A 310 -0.59 13.08 -8.99
CA GLY A 310 -0.67 14.17 -8.02
C GLY A 310 -1.55 13.84 -6.81
N ILE A 311 -0.97 13.95 -5.61
CA ILE A 311 -1.69 13.89 -4.35
C ILE A 311 -2.13 15.31 -3.97
N ARG A 312 -3.43 15.53 -3.78
CA ARG A 312 -3.97 16.77 -3.21
C ARG A 312 -4.49 16.52 -1.80
N ALA A 313 -4.22 17.45 -0.89
CA ALA A 313 -4.61 17.32 0.52
C ALA A 313 -6.13 17.29 0.73
N ASP A 314 -6.88 18.04 -0.09
CA ASP A 314 -8.35 18.17 -0.02
C ASP A 314 -9.13 16.90 -0.39
N SER A 315 -8.48 15.94 -1.05
CA SER A 315 -9.07 14.72 -1.59
C SER A 315 -8.32 13.46 -1.16
N PHE A 316 -7.52 13.57 -0.11
CA PHE A 316 -6.78 12.43 0.46
C PHE A 316 -7.75 11.45 1.12
N GLY A 317 -7.72 10.18 0.71
CA GLY A 317 -8.61 9.14 1.25
C GLY A 317 -10.07 9.24 0.80
N ARG A 318 -10.44 10.18 -0.07
CA ARG A 318 -11.83 10.36 -0.54
C ARG A 318 -11.96 10.18 -2.05
N ALA A 319 -12.78 9.22 -2.47
CA ALA A 319 -13.09 8.97 -3.87
C ALA A 319 -14.01 10.04 -4.45
N ILE A 320 -13.71 10.41 -5.68
CA ILE A 320 -14.50 11.32 -6.50
C ILE A 320 -15.18 10.55 -7.65
N GLU A 321 -16.08 11.21 -8.36
CA GLU A 321 -16.88 10.59 -9.43
C GLU A 321 -16.03 9.93 -10.53
N SER A 322 -14.91 10.57 -10.89
CA SER A 322 -14.01 10.03 -11.91
C SER A 322 -13.31 8.75 -11.46
N ASP A 323 -13.09 8.54 -10.15
CA ASP A 323 -12.53 7.29 -9.62
C ASP A 323 -13.44 6.09 -9.94
N PHE A 324 -14.75 6.22 -9.69
CA PHE A 324 -15.71 5.14 -9.97
C PHE A 324 -15.78 4.82 -11.47
N THR A 325 -15.77 5.84 -12.32
CA THR A 325 -15.76 5.64 -13.78
C THR A 325 -14.52 4.86 -14.22
N GLU A 326 -13.35 5.20 -13.68
CA GLU A 326 -12.09 4.54 -14.05
C GLU A 326 -12.03 3.10 -13.52
N MET A 327 -12.46 2.85 -12.28
CA MET A 327 -12.50 1.50 -11.69
C MET A 327 -13.36 0.52 -12.50
N ILE A 328 -14.51 0.98 -12.99
CA ILE A 328 -15.40 0.15 -13.82
C ILE A 328 -14.81 -0.07 -15.21
N LYS A 329 -14.20 0.97 -15.79
CA LYS A 329 -13.51 0.86 -17.08
C LYS A 329 -12.36 -0.12 -17.00
N THR A 330 -11.58 -0.13 -15.93
CA THR A 330 -10.42 -1.04 -15.78
C THR A 330 -10.86 -2.49 -15.59
N ALA A 331 -11.96 -2.73 -14.89
CA ALA A 331 -12.55 -4.07 -14.72
C ALA A 331 -13.16 -4.68 -16.01
N SER A 332 -13.42 -3.85 -17.01
CA SER A 332 -14.15 -4.21 -18.24
C SER A 332 -13.30 -4.13 -19.51
N LYS A 333 -11.99 -3.91 -19.39
CA LYS A 333 -11.08 -3.91 -20.55
C LYS A 333 -10.97 -5.32 -21.12
N LYS A 334 -11.69 -5.55 -22.22
CA LYS A 334 -11.36 -6.58 -23.20
C LYS A 334 -10.15 -6.16 -24.02
#